data_AF-A0A7R9VET1-F1
#
_entry.id   AF-A0A7R9VET1-F1
#
_cell.length_a   1.000
_cell.length_b   1.000
_cell.length_c   1.000
_cell.angle_alpha   90.00
_cell.angle_beta   90.00
_cell.angle_gamma   90.00
#
_symmetry.space_group_name_H-M   'P 1'
#
loop_
_entity.id
_entity.type
_entity.pdbx_description
1 polymer ?
#
loop_
_entity_poly.entity_id
_entity_poly.type
_entity_poly.pdbx_seq_one_letter_code
_entity_poly.pdbx_strand_id
1 'polypeptide(L)'
;HISADTPRMLLGDAQRLQQVLLNIVNNAVKFTEQGQVLLEVWSEEVAEGGQLPAPPATKTAALLAPDKACKLMFSVRDTGIGISSTDLGKLFSSFTQVDTSPTRRYGGSGLGLAISKKLCEAMAGTMWVESPGLGK
;
A
#
# COMPACT_ATOMS: atom_id res chain seq x y z
N HIS A 1 1.69 -13.65 3.82
CA HIS A 1 1.17 -14.09 5.12
C HIS A 1 -0.11 -13.32 5.42
N ILE A 2 -1.14 -13.97 5.94
CA ILE A 2 -2.40 -13.31 6.37
C ILE A 2 -2.64 -13.75 7.81
N SER A 3 -2.81 -12.78 8.71
CA SER A 3 -3.08 -13.05 10.13
C SER A 3 -4.44 -13.74 10.29
N ALA A 4 -4.54 -14.67 11.25
CA ALA A 4 -5.74 -15.47 11.49
C ALA A 4 -6.97 -14.63 11.84
N ASP A 5 -6.76 -13.48 12.50
CA ASP A 5 -7.84 -12.58 12.95
C ASP A 5 -8.33 -11.64 11.85
N THR A 6 -7.74 -11.72 10.64
CA THR A 6 -8.14 -10.89 9.50
C THR A 6 -9.52 -11.32 8.99
N PRO A 7 -10.51 -10.40 8.89
CA PRO A 7 -11.82 -10.72 8.35
C PRO A 7 -11.73 -11.29 6.93
N ARG A 8 -12.45 -12.39 6.67
CA ARG A 8 -12.47 -13.05 5.35
C ARG A 8 -13.26 -12.28 4.30
N MET A 9 -14.15 -11.40 4.74
CA MET A 9 -14.99 -10.58 3.89
C MET A 9 -15.01 -9.14 4.40
N LEU A 10 -14.83 -8.20 3.49
CA LEU A 10 -14.85 -6.77 3.76
C LEU A 10 -15.63 -6.08 2.64
N LEU A 11 -16.31 -4.99 2.98
CA LEU A 11 -16.98 -4.13 2.03
C LEU A 11 -16.07 -2.95 1.70
N GLY A 12 -15.72 -2.78 0.43
CA GLY A 12 -14.85 -1.71 -0.04
C GLY A 12 -14.64 -1.75 -1.55
N ASP A 13 -13.72 -0.94 -2.06
CA ASP A 13 -13.38 -0.93 -3.49
C ASP A 13 -12.27 -1.95 -3.79
N ALA A 14 -12.67 -3.17 -4.14
CA ALA A 14 -11.76 -4.27 -4.42
C ALA A 14 -10.83 -3.98 -5.62
N GLN A 15 -11.32 -3.29 -6.65
CA GLN A 15 -10.54 -3.01 -7.85
C GLN A 15 -9.41 -2.00 -7.55
N ARG A 16 -9.71 -0.95 -6.78
CA ARG A 16 -8.70 0.03 -6.38
C ARG A 16 -7.69 -0.55 -5.39
N LEU A 17 -8.14 -1.38 -4.47
CA LEU A 17 -7.24 -2.12 -3.57
C LEU A 17 -6.28 -3.01 -4.38
N GLN A 18 -6.80 -3.80 -5.33
CA GLN A 18 -5.97 -4.63 -6.20
C GLN A 18 -4.95 -3.80 -7.00
N GLN A 19 -5.37 -2.64 -7.52
CA GLN A 19 -4.48 -1.73 -8.24
C GLN A 19 -3.30 -1.25 -7.36
N VAL A 20 -3.59 -0.87 -6.11
CA VAL A 20 -2.57 -0.46 -5.14
C VAL A 20 -1.60 -1.60 -4.86
N LEU A 21 -2.12 -2.79 -4.53
CA LEU A 21 -1.31 -3.95 -4.17
C LEU A 21 -0.41 -4.41 -5.31
N LEU A 22 -0.95 -4.51 -6.53
CA LEU A 22 -0.16 -4.89 -7.70
C LEU A 22 0.96 -3.88 -7.95
N ASN A 23 0.70 -2.58 -7.80
CA ASN A 23 1.73 -1.56 -8.00
C ASN A 23 2.87 -1.69 -6.98
N ILE A 24 2.56 -1.88 -5.69
CA ILE A 24 3.60 -2.00 -4.65
C ILE A 24 4.38 -3.31 -4.81
N VAL A 25 3.68 -4.44 -5.00
CA VAL A 25 4.31 -5.76 -5.17
C VAL A 25 5.18 -5.80 -6.44
N ASN A 26 4.71 -5.23 -7.55
CA ASN A 26 5.52 -5.18 -8.77
C ASN A 26 6.77 -4.32 -8.58
N ASN A 27 6.71 -3.23 -7.80
CA ASN A 27 7.90 -2.45 -7.47
C ASN A 27 8.88 -3.28 -6.63
N ALA A 28 8.40 -3.95 -5.58
CA ALA A 28 9.23 -4.82 -4.74
C ALA A 28 9.95 -5.90 -5.56
N VAL A 29 9.23 -6.60 -6.44
CA VAL A 29 9.81 -7.63 -7.34
C VAL A 29 10.81 -7.01 -8.32
N LYS A 30 10.47 -5.85 -8.90
CA LYS A 30 11.32 -5.14 -9.86
C LYS A 30 12.68 -4.73 -9.27
N PHE A 31 12.73 -4.36 -8.00
CA PHE A 31 13.96 -3.90 -7.34
C PHE A 31 14.69 -4.98 -6.52
N THR A 32 14.16 -6.21 -6.51
CA THR A 32 14.76 -7.37 -5.83
C THR A 32 15.23 -8.38 -6.87
N GLU A 33 16.48 -8.27 -7.32
CA GLU A 33 17.06 -9.23 -8.27
C GLU A 33 17.29 -10.62 -7.65
N GLN A 34 17.71 -10.65 -6.38
CA GLN A 34 17.89 -11.86 -5.59
C GLN A 34 17.41 -11.61 -4.15
N GLY A 35 16.81 -12.62 -3.53
CA GLY A 35 16.25 -12.53 -2.18
C GLY A 35 14.75 -12.79 -2.18
N GLN A 36 14.00 -12.03 -1.38
CA GLN A 36 12.58 -12.32 -1.16
C GLN A 36 11.72 -11.06 -1.07
N VAL A 37 10.46 -11.21 -1.48
CA VAL A 37 9.40 -10.23 -1.26
C VAL A 37 8.36 -10.87 -0.37
N LEU A 38 8.09 -10.25 0.78
CA LEU A 38 7.10 -10.69 1.75
C LEU A 38 5.91 -9.72 1.73
N LEU A 39 4.71 -10.25 1.45
CA LEU A 39 3.45 -9.54 1.62
C LEU A 39 2.76 -10.03 2.91
N GLU A 40 2.49 -9.12 3.82
CA GLU A 40 1.80 -9.38 5.09
C GLU A 40 0.47 -8.62 5.13
N VAL A 41 -0.55 -9.28 5.67
CA VAL A 41 -1.90 -8.71 5.81
C VAL A 41 -2.40 -9.00 7.22
N TRP A 42 -2.87 -7.97 7.92
CA TRP A 42 -3.50 -8.08 9.22
C TRP A 42 -4.59 -7.02 9.38
N SER A 43 -5.50 -7.20 10.33
CA SER A 43 -6.48 -6.18 10.70
C SER A 43 -6.18 -5.61 12.08
N GLU A 44 -6.37 -4.31 12.22
CA GLU A 44 -6.34 -3.61 13.50
C GLU A 44 -7.75 -3.16 13.86
N GLU A 45 -8.13 -3.36 15.13
CA GLU A 45 -9.37 -2.82 15.63
C GLU A 45 -9.32 -1.29 15.66
N VAL A 46 -10.42 -0.67 15.27
CA VAL A 46 -10.56 0.77 15.43
C VAL A 46 -11.00 1.00 16.87
N ALA A 47 -10.16 1.69 17.65
CA ALA A 47 -10.46 1.99 19.05
C ALA A 47 -11.85 2.64 19.19
N GLU A 48 -12.56 2.30 20.26
CA GLU A 48 -13.87 2.90 20.58
C GLU A 48 -13.73 4.44 20.63
N GLY A 49 -14.50 5.13 19.80
CA GLY A 49 -14.43 6.60 19.64
C GLY A 49 -13.63 7.08 18.43
N GLY A 50 -12.85 6.21 17.77
CA GLY A 50 -12.26 6.47 16.47
C GLY A 50 -13.31 6.29 15.38
N GLN A 51 -14.01 7.36 14.98
CA GLN A 51 -14.93 7.28 13.86
C GLN A 51 -14.14 7.12 12.56
N LEU A 52 -14.14 5.92 11.96
CA LEU A 52 -13.88 5.79 10.54
C LEU A 52 -14.94 6.60 9.80
N PRO A 53 -14.58 7.34 8.73
CA PRO A 53 -15.57 8.05 7.95
C PRO A 53 -16.65 7.07 7.48
N ALA A 54 -17.92 7.45 7.67
CA ALA A 54 -19.03 6.61 7.31
C ALA A 54 -18.92 6.24 5.82
N PRO A 55 -19.07 4.96 5.44
CA PRO A 55 -19.08 4.58 4.04
C PRO A 55 -20.15 5.39 3.30
N PRO A 56 -19.93 5.76 2.03
CA PRO A 56 -20.94 6.44 1.24
C PRO A 56 -22.25 5.63 1.30
N ALA A 57 -23.35 6.31 1.62
CA ALA A 57 -24.65 5.70 1.87
C ALA A 57 -25.16 4.97 0.63
N THR A 58 -24.74 3.72 0.49
CA THR A 58 -25.17 2.83 -0.59
C THR A 58 -26.23 1.91 0.02
N LYS A 59 -27.35 1.70 -0.67
CA LYS A 59 -28.48 0.89 -0.16
C LYS A 59 -28.07 -0.51 0.33
N THR A 60 -26.97 -1.05 -0.20
CA THR A 60 -26.39 -2.34 0.20
C THR A 60 -25.66 -2.31 1.55
N ALA A 61 -25.01 -1.18 1.90
CA ALA A 61 -24.25 -1.02 3.14
C ALA A 61 -25.18 -0.92 4.38
N ALA A 62 -26.44 -0.54 4.19
CA ALA A 62 -27.45 -0.50 5.25
C ALA A 62 -28.03 -1.88 5.62
N LEU A 63 -27.91 -2.88 4.73
CA LEU A 63 -28.39 -4.25 4.96
C LEU A 63 -27.36 -5.15 5.66
N LEU A 64 -26.09 -4.75 5.62
CA LEU A 64 -25.00 -5.36 6.35
C LEU A 64 -24.69 -4.41 7.50
N ALA A 65 -25.33 -4.56 8.65
CA ALA A 65 -24.85 -3.87 9.84
C ALA A 65 -23.36 -4.25 9.99
N PRO A 66 -22.41 -3.29 9.89
CA PRO A 66 -21.01 -3.65 10.05
C PRO A 66 -20.83 -4.02 11.52
N ASP A 67 -20.72 -5.32 11.82
CA ASP A 67 -20.51 -5.82 13.19
C ASP A 67 -19.27 -5.18 13.83
N LYS A 68 -18.30 -4.71 13.02
CA LYS A 68 -17.18 -3.87 13.46
C LYS A 68 -16.49 -3.23 12.27
N ALA A 69 -16.13 -1.95 12.36
CA ALA A 69 -15.21 -1.34 11.42
C ALA A 69 -13.76 -1.67 11.85
N CYS A 70 -12.90 -2.05 10.90
CA CYS A 70 -11.49 -2.35 11.15
C CYS A 70 -10.59 -1.60 10.16
N LYS A 71 -9.33 -1.38 10.55
CA LYS A 71 -8.28 -0.98 9.61
C LYS A 71 -7.62 -2.23 9.06
N LEU A 72 -7.64 -2.39 7.73
CA LEU A 72 -6.91 -3.46 7.08
C LEU A 72 -5.52 -2.96 6.68
N MET A 73 -4.50 -3.67 7.15
CA MET A 73 -3.11 -3.34 6.97
C MET A 73 -2.47 -4.27 5.94
N PHE A 74 -1.68 -3.68 5.04
CA PHE A 74 -0.86 -4.39 4.08
C PHE A 74 0.57 -3.91 4.20
N SER A 75 1.51 -4.84 4.32
CA SER A 75 2.94 -4.55 4.28
C SER A 75 3.59 -5.34 3.15
N VAL A 76 4.34 -4.65 2.30
CA VAL A 76 5.22 -5.30 1.31
C VAL A 76 6.63 -4.95 1.72
N ARG A 77 7.40 -5.98 2.06
CA ARG A 77 8.83 -5.88 2.38
C ARG A 77 9.63 -6.61 1.33
N ASP A 78 10.67 -5.98 0.84
CA ASP A 78 11.61 -6.57 -0.10
C ASP A 78 13.05 -6.50 0.43
N THR A 79 13.95 -7.27 -0.18
CA THR A 79 15.38 -7.30 0.15
C THR A 79 16.23 -6.74 -0.99
N GLY A 80 15.65 -5.83 -1.78
CA GLY A 80 16.28 -5.26 -2.94
C GLY A 80 17.36 -4.23 -2.62
N ILE A 81 17.64 -3.35 -3.57
CA ILE A 81 18.70 -2.34 -3.47
C ILE A 81 18.49 -1.32 -2.34
N GLY A 82 17.30 -1.27 -1.73
CA GLY A 82 16.92 -0.26 -0.75
C GLY A 82 16.67 1.10 -1.38
N ILE A 83 16.33 2.08 -0.54
CA ILE A 83 16.00 3.44 -0.94
C ILE A 83 16.86 4.42 -0.14
N SER A 84 17.45 5.40 -0.82
CA SER A 84 18.23 6.46 -0.16
C SER A 84 17.34 7.35 0.71
N SER A 85 17.89 7.93 1.78
CA SER A 85 17.14 8.84 2.66
C SER A 85 16.65 10.09 1.94
N THR A 86 17.38 10.57 0.92
CA THR A 86 17.00 11.73 0.10
C THR A 86 15.83 11.46 -0.83
N ASP A 87 15.60 10.19 -1.18
CA ASP A 87 14.56 9.79 -2.13
C ASP A 87 13.27 9.34 -1.44
N LEU A 88 13.33 8.88 -0.19
CA LEU A 88 12.15 8.49 0.61
C LEU A 88 11.07 9.58 0.61
N GLY A 89 11.47 10.84 0.80
CA GLY A 89 10.54 11.98 0.83
C GLY A 89 9.88 12.30 -0.52
N LYS A 90 10.37 11.73 -1.62
CA LYS A 90 9.91 12.04 -2.99
C LYS A 90 9.20 10.86 -3.67
N LEU A 91 9.18 9.67 -3.07
CA LEU A 91 8.60 8.46 -3.68
C LEU A 91 7.12 8.60 -4.07
N PHE A 92 6.36 9.37 -3.30
CA PHE A 92 4.94 9.60 -3.56
C PHE A 92 4.66 10.84 -4.41
N SER A 93 5.71 11.55 -4.86
CA SER A 93 5.58 12.70 -5.74
C SER A 93 5.40 12.24 -7.18
N SER A 94 4.37 12.76 -7.85
CA SER A 94 4.11 12.48 -9.26
C SER A 94 5.34 12.78 -10.12
N PHE A 95 5.58 11.92 -11.12
CA PHE A 95 6.68 12.05 -12.09
C PHE A 95 8.09 12.01 -11.49
N THR A 96 8.23 11.65 -10.21
CA THR A 96 9.55 11.45 -9.60
C THR A 96 10.03 10.04 -9.89
N GLN A 97 11.25 9.93 -10.42
CA GLN A 97 11.96 8.67 -10.60
C GLN A 97 13.23 8.72 -9.75
N VAL A 98 13.44 7.66 -8.98
CA VAL A 98 14.58 7.53 -8.04
C VAL A 98 15.79 6.86 -8.71
N ASP A 99 15.61 6.27 -9.90
CA ASP A 99 16.70 5.68 -10.69
C ASP A 99 17.34 6.75 -11.60
N THR A 100 18.51 7.23 -11.21
CA THR A 100 19.34 8.20 -11.97
C THR A 100 20.45 7.53 -12.79
N SER A 101 20.48 6.19 -12.85
CA SER A 101 21.56 5.49 -13.54
C SER A 101 21.53 5.74 -15.07
N PRO A 102 22.69 5.90 -15.72
CA PRO A 102 22.77 6.15 -17.17
C PRO A 102 22.27 4.96 -18.01
N THR A 103 22.31 3.74 -17.44
CA THR A 103 21.67 2.54 -17.99
C THR A 103 20.32 2.35 -17.32
N ARG A 104 19.29 3.05 -17.80
CA ARG A 104 17.89 2.80 -17.41
C ARG A 104 17.57 1.31 -17.51
N ARG A 105 17.60 0.58 -16.40
CA ARG A 105 17.21 -0.84 -16.36
C ARG A 105 15.68 -0.97 -16.23
N TYR A 106 15.02 0.07 -15.73
CA TYR A 106 13.75 -0.04 -15.05
C TYR A 106 12.82 1.14 -15.33
N GLY A 107 12.16 1.16 -16.51
CA GLY A 107 11.21 2.21 -16.91
C GLY A 107 9.92 2.33 -16.05
N GLY A 108 9.25 3.47 -16.14
CA GLY A 108 7.95 3.78 -15.51
C GLY A 108 7.62 5.28 -15.58
N SER A 109 6.37 5.71 -15.40
CA SER A 109 6.00 7.14 -15.46
C SER A 109 6.28 7.93 -14.15
N GLY A 110 6.71 7.25 -13.09
CA GLY A 110 6.79 7.84 -11.74
C GLY A 110 5.42 8.17 -11.13
N LEU A 111 4.33 7.69 -11.73
CA LEU A 111 2.96 7.96 -11.25
C LEU A 111 2.40 6.88 -10.34
N GLY A 112 2.90 5.64 -10.42
CA GLY A 112 2.28 4.48 -9.76
C GLY A 112 2.10 4.66 -8.25
N LEU A 113 3.18 5.01 -7.53
CA LEU A 113 3.13 5.22 -6.08
C LEU A 113 2.32 6.46 -5.69
N ALA A 114 2.41 7.56 -6.46
CA ALA A 114 1.61 8.76 -6.24
C ALA A 114 0.10 8.48 -6.38
N ILE A 115 -0.31 7.72 -7.41
CA ILE A 115 -1.69 7.27 -7.59
C ILE A 115 -2.10 6.33 -6.45
N SER A 116 -1.23 5.40 -6.07
CA SER A 116 -1.53 4.44 -5.00
C SER A 116 -1.78 5.13 -3.67
N LYS A 117 -0.97 6.15 -3.33
CA LYS A 117 -1.18 6.98 -2.14
C LYS A 117 -2.54 7.69 -2.17
N LYS A 118 -2.89 8.33 -3.29
CA LYS A 118 -4.20 8.99 -3.45
C LYS A 118 -5.38 8.02 -3.34
N LEU A 119 -5.25 6.80 -3.86
CA LEU A 119 -6.27 5.76 -3.72
C LEU A 119 -6.44 5.33 -2.26
N CYS A 120 -5.34 5.12 -1.53
CA CYS A 120 -5.39 4.84 -0.10
C CYS A 120 -6.06 5.97 0.69
N GLU A 121 -5.69 7.22 0.43
CA GLU A 121 -6.31 8.41 1.06
C GLU A 121 -7.80 8.52 0.73
N ALA A 122 -8.20 8.26 -0.52
CA ALA A 122 -9.61 8.25 -0.93
C ALA A 122 -10.42 7.14 -0.25
N MET A 123 -9.77 6.04 0.14
CA MET A 123 -10.34 4.96 0.96
C MET A 123 -10.17 5.21 2.47
N ALA A 124 -9.87 6.44 2.88
CA ALA A 124 -9.64 6.84 4.29
C ALA A 124 -8.50 6.09 5.01
N GLY A 125 -7.56 5.54 4.23
CA GLY A 125 -6.34 4.94 4.72
C GLY A 125 -5.14 5.88 4.63
N THR A 126 -3.96 5.32 4.86
CA THR A 126 -2.69 6.00 4.68
C THR A 126 -1.69 5.07 3.99
N MET A 127 -0.66 5.65 3.37
CA MET A 127 0.44 4.92 2.76
C MET A 127 1.74 5.59 3.13
N TRP A 128 2.70 4.80 3.57
CA TRP A 128 4.04 5.25 3.93
C TRP A 128 5.06 4.21 3.48
N VAL A 129 6.33 4.53 3.67
CA VAL A 129 7.46 3.69 3.26
C VAL A 129 8.61 3.89 4.24
N GLU A 130 9.32 2.82 4.52
CA GLU A 130 10.51 2.78 5.36
C GLU A 130 11.62 2.04 4.62
N SER A 131 12.87 2.46 4.81
CA SER A 131 14.04 1.82 4.21
C SER A 131 15.25 2.04 5.13
N PRO A 132 16.09 1.02 5.39
CA PRO A 132 17.33 1.17 6.15
C PRO A 132 18.42 1.91 5.36
N GLY A 133 18.22 2.14 4.07
CA GLY A 133 19.17 2.79 3.17
C GLY A 133 19.55 1.89 1.99
N LEU A 134 20.42 2.38 1.10
CA LEU A 134 20.89 1.61 -0.04
C LEU A 134 21.78 0.43 0.42
N GLY A 135 21.49 -0.77 -0.10
CA GLY A 135 22.26 -2.00 0.15
C GLY A 135 22.21 -2.50 1.60
N LYS A 136 21.20 -2.11 2.37
CA LYS A 136 21.03 -2.45 3.80
C LYS A 136 19.78 -3.26 4.06
#